data_AF-A0A671DQS0-F1
#
_entry.id   AF-A0A671DQS0-F1
#
_cell.length_a   1.000
_cell.length_b   1.000
_cell.length_c   1.000
_cell.angle_alpha   90.00
_cell.angle_beta   90.00
_cell.angle_gamma   90.00
#
_symmetry.space_group_name_H-M   'P 1'
#
loop_
_entity.id
_entity.type
_entity.pdbx_description
1 polymer ?
#
loop_
_entity_poly.entity_id
_entity_poly.type
_entity_poly.pdbx_seq_one_letter_code
_entity_poly.pdbx_strand_id
1 'polypeptide(L)'
;MFRLYLPPDPKEVAAIEARRNREKERQNQIFNVRTRVLGVDVAALNSQVEEQKLWKATERSKEAAYDKLSDQLRLAMDARAIQVAKLEESCRLAMSSARANVNRAKAAELAEQKRLEHEHQQEANFMEIHHQIISDLLTENPQVAQHSASPRRVLAYCWKGMTPEQRAAIMKAQEMQRHEQEAQRQAKQALDAEWESQTSCLAQAAMELEEQERQLCAEFQRGLGSFNQQLAKEQKAQ
;
A
#
# COMPACT_ATOMS: atom_id res chain seq x y z
N MET A 1 87.51 -124.83 24.45
CA MET A 1 86.77 -124.30 23.29
C MET A 1 87.26 -122.89 22.98
N PHE A 2 87.48 -122.59 21.70
CA PHE A 2 88.12 -121.37 21.18
C PHE A 2 87.41 -120.08 21.63
N ARG A 3 88.19 -119.08 22.08
CA ARG A 3 87.75 -117.70 22.30
C ARG A 3 87.50 -117.04 20.95
N LEU A 4 86.25 -116.61 20.70
CA LEU A 4 85.92 -115.71 19.61
C LEU A 4 86.07 -114.26 20.11
N TYR A 5 87.17 -113.60 19.75
CA TYR A 5 87.31 -112.15 19.91
C TYR A 5 86.49 -111.47 18.80
N LEU A 6 85.32 -110.94 19.17
CA LEU A 6 84.54 -110.04 18.33
C LEU A 6 85.15 -108.63 18.44
N PRO A 7 85.49 -107.95 17.33
CA PRO A 7 85.99 -106.58 17.38
C PRO A 7 84.90 -105.63 17.93
N PRO A 8 85.26 -104.67 18.82
CA PRO A 8 84.30 -103.78 19.46
C PRO A 8 83.59 -102.85 18.47
N ASP A 9 82.30 -102.60 18.70
CA ASP A 9 81.42 -101.79 17.86
C ASP A 9 81.91 -100.31 17.82
N PRO A 10 82.11 -99.69 16.65
CA PRO A 10 82.53 -98.30 16.53
C PRO A 10 81.64 -97.29 17.27
N LYS A 11 80.35 -97.59 17.49
CA LYS A 11 79.47 -96.75 18.31
C LYS A 11 79.82 -96.82 19.80
N GLU A 12 80.20 -98.00 20.29
CA GLU A 12 80.64 -98.20 21.68
C GLU A 12 81.98 -97.50 21.93
N VAL A 13 82.91 -97.56 20.97
CA VAL A 13 84.18 -96.84 21.04
C VAL A 13 83.96 -95.33 21.10
N ALA A 14 83.11 -94.78 20.22
CA ALA A 14 82.78 -93.35 20.23
C ALA A 14 82.07 -92.90 21.53
N ALA A 15 81.19 -93.74 22.10
CA ALA A 15 80.54 -93.46 23.38
C ALA A 15 81.53 -93.49 24.56
N ILE A 16 82.47 -94.42 24.56
CA ILE A 16 83.54 -94.53 25.56
C ILE A 16 84.48 -93.31 25.46
N GLU A 17 84.86 -92.91 24.24
CA GLU A 17 85.69 -91.73 24.01
C GLU A 17 84.98 -90.43 24.40
N ALA A 18 83.69 -90.28 24.04
CA ALA A 18 82.88 -89.13 24.48
C ALA A 18 82.76 -89.07 26.00
N ARG A 19 82.58 -90.22 26.68
CA ARG A 19 82.56 -90.29 28.15
C ARG A 19 83.92 -89.92 28.74
N ARG A 20 85.01 -90.41 28.15
CA ARG A 20 86.38 -90.09 28.56
C ARG A 20 86.70 -88.60 28.36
N ASN A 21 86.22 -88.00 27.28
CA ASN A 21 86.40 -86.57 27.00
C ASN A 21 85.60 -85.69 27.96
N ARG A 22 84.32 -86.02 28.24
CA ARG A 22 83.53 -85.33 29.27
C ARG A 22 84.17 -85.41 30.65
N GLU A 23 84.74 -86.56 31.01
CA GLU A 23 85.44 -86.73 32.29
C GLU A 23 86.74 -85.90 32.33
N LYS A 24 87.49 -85.81 31.23
CA LYS A 24 88.65 -84.91 31.11
C LYS A 24 88.25 -83.43 31.22
N GLU A 25 87.16 -83.02 30.56
CA GLU A 25 86.62 -81.66 30.65
C GLU A 25 86.17 -81.34 32.08
N ARG A 26 85.50 -82.27 32.75
CA ARG A 26 85.10 -82.17 34.16
C ARG A 26 86.31 -82.05 35.08
N GLN A 27 87.33 -82.89 34.89
CA GLN A 27 88.58 -82.80 35.66
C GLN A 27 89.29 -81.47 35.43
N ASN A 28 89.36 -80.99 34.18
CA ASN A 28 89.91 -79.67 33.87
C ASN A 28 89.15 -78.53 34.56
N GLN A 29 87.84 -78.63 34.73
CA GLN A 29 87.05 -77.66 35.49
C GLN A 29 87.27 -77.76 37.02
N ILE A 30 87.38 -78.98 37.56
CA ILE A 30 87.52 -79.23 39.01
C ILE A 30 88.94 -78.88 39.51
N PHE A 31 89.97 -79.22 38.74
CA PHE A 31 91.37 -79.06 39.14
C PHE A 31 91.97 -77.70 38.75
N ASN A 32 91.42 -77.00 37.75
CA ASN A 32 91.86 -75.64 37.42
C ASN A 32 91.23 -74.60 38.36
N VAL A 33 91.99 -74.12 39.34
CA VAL A 33 91.53 -73.15 40.35
C VAL A 33 90.92 -71.88 39.74
N ARG A 34 91.46 -71.38 38.62
CA ARG A 34 90.96 -70.16 37.96
C ARG A 34 89.59 -70.38 37.33
N THR A 35 89.39 -71.51 36.65
CA THR A 35 88.10 -71.90 36.07
C THR A 35 87.08 -72.24 37.15
N ARG A 36 87.51 -72.81 38.29
CA ARG A 36 86.65 -73.15 39.43
C ARG A 36 86.14 -71.92 40.20
N VAL A 37 86.97 -70.89 40.35
CA VAL A 37 86.64 -69.69 41.16
C VAL A 37 86.02 -68.57 40.31
N LEU A 38 86.43 -68.41 39.04
CA LEU A 38 86.03 -67.29 38.17
C LEU A 38 85.66 -67.73 36.74
N GLY A 39 85.30 -69.00 36.53
CA GLY A 39 84.89 -69.50 35.22
C GLY A 39 83.63 -68.79 34.73
N VAL A 40 83.77 -67.92 33.73
CA VAL A 40 82.66 -67.26 33.03
C VAL A 40 82.77 -67.61 31.55
N ASP A 41 81.66 -68.02 30.96
CA ASP A 41 81.58 -68.22 29.52
C ASP A 41 81.46 -66.86 28.81
N VAL A 42 82.61 -66.28 28.52
CA VAL A 42 82.72 -64.96 27.86
C VAL A 42 82.11 -64.99 26.46
N ALA A 43 82.14 -66.14 25.77
CA ALA A 43 81.56 -66.27 24.43
C ALA A 43 80.03 -66.24 24.50
N ALA A 44 79.41 -66.99 25.42
CA ALA A 44 77.97 -66.95 25.65
C ALA A 44 77.50 -65.56 26.12
N LEU A 45 78.25 -64.92 27.03
CA LEU A 45 77.92 -63.59 27.52
C LEU A 45 78.03 -62.52 26.42
N ASN A 46 79.04 -62.60 25.55
CA ASN A 46 79.16 -61.72 24.39
C ASN A 46 78.01 -61.92 23.41
N SER A 47 77.62 -63.17 23.10
CA SER A 47 76.45 -63.47 22.26
C SER A 47 75.16 -62.89 22.87
N GLN A 48 74.97 -63.02 24.19
CA GLN A 48 73.82 -62.45 24.90
C GLN A 48 73.79 -60.92 24.85
N VAL A 49 74.95 -60.26 24.98
CA VAL A 49 75.08 -58.81 24.86
C VAL A 49 74.77 -58.34 23.44
N GLU A 50 75.25 -59.04 22.41
CA GLU A 50 74.95 -58.71 21.02
C GLU A 50 73.47 -58.92 20.68
N GLU A 51 72.86 -60.02 21.14
CA GLU A 51 71.40 -60.21 21.04
C GLU A 51 70.66 -59.05 21.71
N GLN A 52 71.03 -58.67 22.94
CA GLN A 52 70.38 -57.57 23.65
C GLN A 52 70.53 -56.23 22.91
N LYS A 53 71.68 -55.97 22.27
CA LYS A 53 71.89 -54.78 21.43
C LYS A 53 70.99 -54.81 20.19
N LEU A 54 70.89 -55.95 19.51
CA LEU A 54 70.01 -56.13 18.35
C LEU A 54 68.55 -55.91 18.76
N TRP A 55 68.09 -56.53 19.85
CA TRP A 55 66.74 -56.31 20.40
C TRP A 55 66.47 -54.83 20.66
N LYS A 56 67.35 -54.14 21.40
CA LYS A 56 67.22 -52.70 21.66
C LYS A 56 67.22 -51.85 20.38
N ALA A 57 68.04 -52.21 19.39
CA ALA A 57 68.07 -51.51 18.11
C ALA A 57 66.78 -51.72 17.30
N THR A 58 66.24 -52.95 17.28
CA THR A 58 64.96 -53.23 16.62
C THR A 58 63.81 -52.50 17.30
N GLU A 59 63.79 -52.44 18.63
CA GLU A 59 62.73 -51.76 19.37
C GLU A 59 62.77 -50.25 19.14
N ARG A 60 63.96 -49.63 19.19
CA ARG A 60 64.13 -48.21 18.84
C ARG A 60 63.71 -47.91 17.39
N SER A 61 64.01 -48.82 16.47
CA SER A 61 63.60 -48.68 15.07
C SER A 61 62.08 -48.72 14.91
N LYS A 62 61.40 -49.64 15.63
CA LYS A 62 59.93 -49.70 15.66
C LYS A 62 59.32 -48.46 16.29
N GLU A 63 59.84 -48.01 17.44
CA GLU A 63 59.38 -46.81 18.13
C GLU A 63 59.50 -45.58 17.22
N ALA A 64 60.66 -45.37 16.59
CA ALA A 64 60.85 -44.29 15.63
C ALA A 64 59.90 -44.37 14.42
N ALA A 65 59.57 -45.58 13.96
CA ALA A 65 58.58 -45.77 12.89
C ALA A 65 57.16 -45.43 13.34
N TYR A 66 56.79 -45.81 14.57
CA TYR A 66 55.49 -45.46 15.15
C TYR A 66 55.37 -43.95 15.40
N ASP A 67 56.40 -43.30 15.93
CA ASP A 67 56.43 -41.85 16.13
C ASP A 67 56.25 -41.11 14.81
N LYS A 68 57.00 -41.52 13.77
CA LYS A 68 56.87 -40.95 12.43
C LYS A 68 55.45 -41.15 11.86
N LEU A 69 54.85 -42.32 12.04
CA LEU A 69 53.49 -42.59 11.58
C LEU A 69 52.47 -41.73 12.35
N SER A 70 52.66 -41.57 13.66
CA SER A 70 51.82 -40.74 14.53
C SER A 70 51.88 -39.28 14.10
N ASP A 71 53.08 -38.76 13.83
CA ASP A 71 53.27 -37.39 13.33
C ASP A 71 52.60 -37.19 11.96
N GLN A 72 52.75 -38.15 11.05
CA GLN A 72 52.09 -38.11 9.75
C GLN A 72 50.56 -38.10 9.88
N LEU A 73 50.01 -38.92 10.78
CA LEU A 73 48.58 -38.97 11.04
C LEU A 73 48.07 -37.65 11.62
N ARG A 74 48.79 -37.07 12.59
CA ARG A 74 48.46 -35.77 13.18
C ARG A 74 48.43 -34.68 12.11
N LEU A 75 49.47 -34.59 11.28
CA LEU A 75 49.53 -33.62 10.19
C LEU A 75 48.38 -33.80 9.18
N ALA A 76 48.02 -35.04 8.85
CA ALA A 76 46.89 -35.34 7.97
C ALA A 76 45.55 -34.94 8.60
N MET A 77 45.38 -35.16 9.91
CA MET A 77 44.19 -34.73 10.65
C MET A 77 44.09 -33.20 10.70
N ASP A 78 45.18 -32.50 10.98
CA ASP A 78 45.22 -31.03 11.01
C ASP A 78 44.90 -30.44 9.63
N ALA A 79 45.47 -31.00 8.56
CA ALA A 79 45.18 -30.59 7.19
C ALA A 79 43.69 -30.79 6.84
N ARG A 80 43.11 -31.93 7.25
CA ARG A 80 41.68 -32.20 7.06
C ARG A 80 40.81 -31.25 7.86
N ALA A 81 41.17 -30.94 9.11
CA ALA A 81 40.43 -30.00 9.95
C ALA A 81 40.40 -28.60 9.31
N ILE A 82 41.55 -28.13 8.79
CA ILE A 82 41.63 -26.86 8.06
C ILE A 82 40.74 -26.88 6.80
N GLN A 83 40.74 -27.97 6.04
CA GLN A 83 39.91 -28.09 4.86
C GLN A 83 38.41 -28.02 5.19
N VAL A 84 37.98 -28.76 6.23
CA VAL A 84 36.58 -28.76 6.68
C VAL A 84 36.18 -27.36 7.15
N ALA A 85 37.00 -26.69 7.96
CA ALA A 85 36.70 -25.34 8.45
C ALA A 85 36.54 -24.32 7.29
N LYS A 86 37.40 -24.40 6.27
CA LYS A 86 37.30 -23.54 5.07
C LYS A 86 36.00 -23.80 4.29
N LEU A 87 35.60 -25.06 4.15
CA LEU A 87 34.36 -25.42 3.46
C LEU A 87 33.13 -24.95 4.24
N GLU A 88 33.12 -25.14 5.56
CA GLU A 88 32.04 -24.65 6.43
C GLU A 88 31.88 -23.14 6.37
N GLU A 89 32.99 -22.39 6.42
CA GLU A 89 32.96 -20.94 6.29
C GLU A 89 32.41 -20.51 4.92
N SER A 90 32.88 -21.13 3.84
CA SER A 90 32.38 -20.87 2.49
C SER A 90 30.87 -21.13 2.38
N CYS A 91 30.40 -22.27 2.90
CA CYS A 91 28.97 -22.59 2.94
C CYS A 91 28.17 -21.58 3.78
N ARG A 92 28.70 -21.17 4.94
CA ARG A 92 28.06 -20.17 5.81
C ARG A 92 27.92 -18.83 5.10
N LEU A 93 28.97 -18.36 4.43
CA LEU A 93 28.95 -17.11 3.66
C LEU A 93 27.95 -17.19 2.49
N ALA A 94 27.96 -18.31 1.75
CA ALA A 94 27.01 -18.54 0.65
C ALA A 94 25.55 -18.53 1.16
N MET A 95 25.26 -19.22 2.26
CA MET A 95 23.93 -19.22 2.88
C MET A 95 23.53 -17.82 3.36
N SER A 96 24.45 -17.09 3.99
CA SER A 96 24.18 -15.72 4.45
C SER A 96 23.89 -14.78 3.28
N SER A 97 24.67 -14.87 2.20
CA SER A 97 24.45 -14.10 0.98
C SER A 97 23.10 -14.43 0.32
N ALA A 98 22.76 -15.72 0.22
CA ALA A 98 21.47 -16.16 -0.30
C ALA A 98 20.30 -15.63 0.54
N ARG A 99 20.38 -15.71 1.87
CA ARG A 99 19.38 -15.16 2.79
C ARG A 99 19.25 -13.64 2.66
N ALA A 100 20.36 -12.92 2.57
CA ALA A 100 20.36 -11.47 2.37
C ALA A 100 19.67 -11.08 1.05
N ASN A 101 19.90 -11.84 -0.02
CA ASN A 101 19.26 -11.62 -1.31
C ASN A 101 17.74 -11.86 -1.25
N VAL A 102 17.30 -12.95 -0.60
CA VAL A 102 15.86 -13.22 -0.39
C VAL A 102 15.21 -12.13 0.47
N ASN A 103 15.85 -11.71 1.55
CA ASN A 103 15.34 -10.64 2.41
C ASN A 103 15.24 -9.31 1.65
N ARG A 104 16.23 -8.99 0.80
CA ARG A 104 16.20 -7.81 -0.06
C ARG A 104 15.05 -7.88 -1.07
N ALA A 105 14.87 -9.02 -1.73
CA ALA A 105 13.77 -9.22 -2.69
C ALA A 105 12.41 -9.07 -2.00
N LYS A 106 12.22 -9.73 -0.85
CA LYS A 106 10.99 -9.62 -0.06
C LYS A 106 10.71 -8.20 0.42
N ALA A 107 11.74 -7.46 0.83
CA ALA A 107 11.60 -6.05 1.21
C ALA A 107 11.18 -5.19 0.02
N ALA A 108 11.71 -5.44 -1.18
CA ALA A 108 11.31 -4.77 -2.40
C ALA A 108 9.86 -5.09 -2.78
N GLU A 109 9.45 -6.35 -2.73
CA GLU A 109 8.06 -6.77 -2.99
C GLU A 109 7.08 -6.08 -2.04
N LEU A 110 7.38 -6.05 -0.74
CA LEU A 110 6.55 -5.36 0.25
C LEU A 110 6.50 -3.84 0.02
N ALA A 111 7.60 -3.24 -0.43
CA ALA A 111 7.63 -1.81 -0.76
C ALA A 111 6.74 -1.52 -1.97
N GLU A 112 6.81 -2.33 -3.02
CA GLU A 112 5.94 -2.20 -4.20
C GLU A 112 4.47 -2.44 -3.86
N GLN A 113 4.14 -3.45 -3.05
CA GLN A 113 2.77 -3.65 -2.56
C GLN A 113 2.22 -2.41 -1.86
N LYS A 114 2.98 -1.82 -0.94
CA LYS A 114 2.57 -0.59 -0.25
C LYS A 114 2.39 0.59 -1.19
N ARG A 115 3.22 0.70 -2.24
CA ARG A 115 3.09 1.74 -3.26
C ARG A 115 1.80 1.57 -4.05
N LEU A 116 1.51 0.35 -4.50
CA LEU A 116 0.28 0.04 -5.22
C LEU A 116 -0.96 0.25 -4.35
N GLU A 117 -0.94 -0.17 -3.09
CA GLU A 117 -2.01 0.08 -2.12
C GLU A 117 -2.25 1.58 -1.93
N HIS A 118 -1.18 2.37 -1.81
CA HIS A 118 -1.27 3.80 -1.68
C HIS A 118 -1.83 4.47 -2.95
N GLU A 119 -1.38 4.06 -4.14
CA GLU A 119 -1.92 4.53 -5.42
C GLU A 119 -3.41 4.21 -5.54
N HIS A 120 -3.81 2.98 -5.21
CA HIS A 120 -5.22 2.58 -5.21
C HIS A 120 -6.05 3.38 -4.20
N GLN A 121 -5.51 3.62 -2.99
CA GLN A 121 -6.18 4.45 -2.00
C GLN A 121 -6.34 5.90 -2.48
N GLN A 122 -5.33 6.45 -3.16
CA GLN A 122 -5.41 7.79 -3.76
C GLN A 122 -6.48 7.86 -4.84
N GLU A 123 -6.56 6.84 -5.70
CA GLU A 123 -7.60 6.75 -6.73
C GLU A 123 -9.00 6.65 -6.11
N ALA A 124 -9.17 5.82 -5.08
CA ALA A 124 -10.42 5.71 -4.34
C ALA A 124 -10.82 7.04 -3.68
N ASN A 125 -9.87 7.71 -3.02
CA ASN A 125 -10.08 9.03 -2.41
C ASN A 125 -10.47 10.07 -3.48
N PHE A 126 -9.79 10.06 -4.63
CA PHE A 126 -10.11 10.97 -5.73
C PHE A 126 -11.52 10.71 -6.29
N MET A 127 -11.88 9.45 -6.50
CA MET A 127 -13.23 9.06 -6.93
C MET A 127 -14.29 9.47 -5.93
N GLU A 128 -14.04 9.28 -4.63
CA GLU A 128 -14.96 9.73 -3.57
C GLU A 128 -15.16 11.25 -3.62
N ILE A 129 -14.07 12.02 -3.64
CA ILE A 129 -14.13 13.50 -3.73
C ILE A 129 -14.87 13.93 -4.99
N HIS A 130 -14.55 13.31 -6.13
CA HIS A 130 -15.18 13.61 -7.41
C HIS A 130 -16.68 13.34 -7.38
N HIS A 131 -17.10 12.19 -6.83
CA HIS A 131 -18.51 11.87 -6.66
C HIS A 131 -19.22 12.85 -5.72
N GLN A 132 -18.57 13.28 -4.64
CA GLN A 132 -19.13 14.30 -3.75
C GLN A 132 -19.32 15.62 -4.50
N ILE A 133 -18.30 16.09 -5.23
CA ILE A 133 -18.35 17.34 -6.01
C ILE A 133 -19.48 17.31 -7.05
N ILE A 134 -19.65 16.18 -7.74
CA ILE A 134 -20.68 16.03 -8.79
C ILE A 134 -22.06 15.70 -8.21
N SER A 135 -22.14 15.31 -6.93
CA SER A 135 -23.40 14.95 -6.31
C SER A 135 -24.45 16.05 -6.45
N ASP A 136 -25.71 15.62 -6.54
CA ASP A 136 -26.87 16.52 -6.61
C ASP A 136 -26.98 17.47 -5.40
N LEU A 137 -26.38 17.09 -4.27
CA LEU A 137 -26.32 17.91 -3.07
C LEU A 137 -25.41 19.12 -3.27
N LEU A 138 -24.15 18.92 -3.69
CA LEU A 138 -23.17 20.00 -3.84
C LEU A 138 -23.36 20.82 -5.12
N THR A 139 -23.84 20.22 -6.20
CA THR A 139 -24.18 20.93 -7.46
C THR A 139 -25.50 21.67 -7.38
N GLU A 140 -26.23 21.48 -6.29
CA GLU A 140 -27.56 21.97 -6.05
C GLU A 140 -28.57 21.69 -7.19
N ASN A 141 -28.45 20.56 -7.87
CA ASN A 141 -29.23 20.23 -9.06
C ASN A 141 -30.77 20.44 -8.88
N PRO A 142 -31.41 21.35 -9.64
CA PRO A 142 -32.85 21.63 -9.52
C PRO A 142 -33.74 20.50 -10.06
N GLN A 143 -33.18 19.58 -10.86
CA GLN A 143 -33.92 18.43 -11.41
C GLN A 143 -34.40 17.47 -10.31
N VAL A 144 -33.71 17.42 -9.17
CA VAL A 144 -34.07 16.58 -8.01
C VAL A 144 -35.46 16.94 -7.47
N ALA A 145 -35.91 18.17 -7.70
CA ALA A 145 -37.24 18.61 -7.27
C ALA A 145 -38.37 18.06 -8.16
N GLN A 146 -38.08 17.50 -9.34
CA GLN A 146 -39.11 17.02 -10.26
C GLN A 146 -39.71 15.70 -9.78
N HIS A 147 -41.04 15.58 -9.81
CA HIS A 147 -41.72 14.36 -9.44
C HIS A 147 -41.69 13.34 -10.60
N SER A 148 -41.13 12.14 -10.36
CA SER A 148 -40.95 11.10 -11.39
C SER A 148 -42.23 10.73 -12.14
N ALA A 149 -43.34 10.51 -11.43
CA ALA A 149 -44.61 10.13 -12.05
C ALA A 149 -45.46 11.33 -12.55
N SER A 150 -45.06 12.57 -12.29
CA SER A 150 -45.87 13.74 -12.62
C SER A 150 -44.99 14.95 -12.95
N PRO A 151 -44.69 15.20 -14.23
CA PRO A 151 -43.76 16.25 -14.65
C PRO A 151 -44.16 17.68 -14.23
N ARG A 152 -45.44 17.89 -13.94
CA ARG A 152 -45.96 19.20 -13.48
C ARG A 152 -45.88 19.38 -11.97
N ARG A 153 -45.65 18.31 -11.20
CA ARG A 153 -45.53 18.39 -9.74
C ARG A 153 -44.07 18.46 -9.34
N VAL A 154 -43.84 19.19 -8.25
CA VAL A 154 -42.53 19.36 -7.64
C VAL A 154 -42.59 18.79 -6.23
N LEU A 155 -41.54 18.09 -5.83
CA LEU A 155 -41.32 17.61 -4.48
C LEU A 155 -41.06 18.80 -3.56
N ALA A 156 -41.94 19.00 -2.57
CA ALA A 156 -41.90 20.17 -1.69
C ALA A 156 -40.58 20.31 -0.91
N TYR A 157 -40.00 19.19 -0.46
CA TYR A 157 -38.80 19.18 0.37
C TYR A 157 -37.49 19.44 -0.40
N CYS A 158 -37.51 19.34 -1.74
CA CYS A 158 -36.35 19.59 -2.60
C CYS A 158 -36.52 20.85 -3.46
N TRP A 159 -37.51 21.70 -3.16
CA TRP A 159 -37.78 22.89 -3.96
C TRP A 159 -36.73 23.99 -3.73
N LYS A 160 -36.10 24.44 -4.83
CA LYS A 160 -35.04 25.47 -4.82
C LYS A 160 -35.45 26.78 -5.49
N GLY A 161 -36.75 26.99 -5.66
CA GLY A 161 -37.32 28.18 -6.32
C GLY A 161 -37.59 27.99 -7.81
N MET A 162 -38.16 29.04 -8.43
CA MET A 162 -38.61 29.02 -9.83
C MET A 162 -37.44 28.94 -10.81
N THR A 163 -37.66 28.37 -12.00
CA THR A 163 -36.61 28.36 -13.02
C THR A 163 -36.39 29.78 -13.59
N PRO A 164 -35.20 30.09 -14.13
CA PRO A 164 -34.95 31.38 -14.77
C PRO A 164 -35.96 31.71 -15.88
N GLU A 165 -36.40 30.70 -16.63
CA GLU A 165 -37.38 30.82 -17.71
C GLU A 165 -38.77 31.19 -17.17
N GLN A 166 -39.19 30.56 -16.05
CA GLN A 166 -40.45 30.90 -15.38
C GLN A 166 -40.43 32.35 -14.88
N ARG A 167 -39.33 32.80 -14.27
CA ARG A 167 -39.19 34.18 -13.79
C ARG A 167 -39.21 35.18 -14.95
N ALA A 168 -38.54 34.87 -16.05
CA ALA A 168 -38.56 35.70 -17.26
C ALA A 168 -39.98 35.82 -17.86
N ALA A 169 -40.74 34.72 -17.88
CA ALA A 169 -42.14 34.74 -18.33
C ALA A 169 -43.02 35.63 -17.44
N ILE A 170 -42.83 35.59 -16.11
CA ILE A 170 -43.54 36.46 -15.17
C ILE A 170 -43.20 37.93 -15.42
N MET A 171 -41.91 38.28 -15.57
CA MET A 171 -41.50 39.65 -15.85
C MET A 171 -42.12 40.17 -17.16
N LYS A 172 -42.13 39.35 -18.20
CA LYS A 172 -42.79 39.68 -19.48
C LYS A 172 -44.29 39.90 -19.30
N ALA A 173 -44.96 39.05 -18.52
CA ALA A 173 -46.39 39.20 -18.23
C ALA A 173 -46.68 40.51 -17.46
N GLN A 174 -45.86 40.85 -16.47
CA GLN A 174 -45.99 42.11 -15.73
C GLN A 174 -45.79 43.33 -16.62
N GLU A 175 -44.84 43.29 -17.55
CA GLU A 175 -44.63 44.37 -18.51
C GLU A 175 -45.84 44.57 -19.41
N MET A 176 -46.40 43.48 -19.97
CA MET A 176 -47.63 43.53 -20.75
C MET A 176 -48.80 44.12 -19.94
N GLN A 177 -48.95 43.71 -18.67
CA GLN A 177 -49.99 44.25 -17.78
C GLN A 177 -49.83 45.75 -17.53
N ARG A 178 -48.61 46.25 -17.34
CA ARG A 178 -48.38 47.70 -17.17
C ARG A 178 -48.78 48.48 -18.41
N HIS A 179 -48.43 47.97 -19.60
CA HIS A 179 -48.82 48.60 -20.86
C HIS A 179 -50.34 48.59 -21.04
N GLU A 180 -51.01 47.48 -20.72
CA GLU A 180 -52.46 47.37 -20.78
C GLU A 180 -53.16 48.34 -19.82
N GLN A 181 -52.70 48.43 -18.58
CA GLN A 181 -53.25 49.36 -17.59
C GLN A 181 -53.02 50.83 -17.98
N GLU A 182 -51.87 51.16 -18.56
CA GLU A 182 -51.59 52.50 -19.08
C GLU A 182 -52.56 52.86 -20.21
N ALA A 183 -52.75 51.96 -21.18
CA ALA A 183 -53.71 52.16 -22.27
C ALA A 183 -55.15 52.33 -21.75
N GLN A 184 -55.55 51.55 -20.75
CA GLN A 184 -56.87 51.69 -20.10
C GLN A 184 -57.03 53.05 -19.41
N ARG A 185 -55.98 53.53 -18.71
CA ARG A 185 -56.00 54.86 -18.07
C ARG A 185 -56.15 55.97 -19.11
N GLN A 186 -55.41 55.89 -20.21
CA GLN A 186 -55.49 56.86 -21.31
C GLN A 186 -56.87 56.84 -21.97
N ALA A 187 -57.43 55.66 -22.23
CA ALA A 187 -58.78 55.53 -22.79
C ALA A 187 -59.85 56.12 -21.87
N LYS A 188 -59.73 55.90 -20.56
CA LYS A 188 -60.64 56.50 -19.57
C LYS A 188 -60.51 58.02 -19.53
N GLN A 189 -59.30 58.56 -19.51
CA GLN A 189 -59.06 60.00 -19.56
C GLN A 189 -59.64 60.64 -20.82
N ALA A 190 -59.53 59.96 -21.97
CA ALA A 190 -60.13 60.43 -23.22
C ALA A 190 -61.66 60.50 -23.13
N LEU A 191 -62.31 59.46 -22.58
CA LEU A 191 -63.75 59.44 -22.39
C LEU A 191 -64.23 60.53 -21.41
N ASP A 192 -63.52 60.70 -20.29
CA ASP A 192 -63.84 61.74 -19.30
C ASP A 192 -63.74 63.13 -19.94
N ALA A 193 -62.70 63.38 -20.76
CA ALA A 193 -62.54 64.64 -21.51
C ALA A 193 -63.64 64.85 -22.56
N GLU A 194 -64.10 63.79 -23.24
CA GLU A 194 -65.25 63.86 -24.14
C GLU A 194 -66.52 64.27 -23.40
N TRP A 195 -66.78 63.71 -22.22
CA TRP A 195 -67.91 64.10 -21.37
C TRP A 195 -67.82 65.53 -20.86
N GLU A 196 -66.64 65.99 -20.44
CA GLU A 196 -66.41 67.38 -20.02
C GLU A 196 -66.67 68.36 -21.17
N SER A 197 -66.21 68.03 -22.38
CA SER A 197 -66.46 68.82 -23.60
C SER A 197 -67.97 68.89 -23.91
N GLN A 198 -68.65 67.75 -23.90
CA GLN A 198 -70.11 67.71 -24.10
C GLN A 198 -70.86 68.53 -23.05
N THR A 199 -70.47 68.42 -21.79
CA THR A 199 -71.08 69.17 -20.68
C THR A 199 -70.88 70.67 -20.87
N SER A 200 -69.69 71.09 -21.30
CA SER A 200 -69.37 72.48 -21.59
C SER A 200 -70.23 73.03 -22.74
N CYS A 201 -70.36 72.28 -23.84
CA CYS A 201 -71.23 72.65 -24.96
C CYS A 201 -72.71 72.75 -24.54
N LEU A 202 -73.21 71.80 -23.74
CA LEU A 202 -74.58 71.83 -23.22
C LEU A 202 -74.81 73.03 -22.29
N ALA A 203 -73.85 73.36 -21.42
CA ALA A 203 -73.93 74.52 -20.55
C ALA A 203 -73.96 75.84 -21.35
N GLN A 204 -73.13 75.95 -22.40
CA GLN A 204 -73.17 77.09 -23.32
C GLN A 204 -74.52 77.21 -24.02
N ALA A 205 -75.04 76.13 -24.57
CA ALA A 205 -76.36 76.11 -25.21
C ALA A 205 -77.49 76.49 -24.23
N ALA A 206 -77.43 76.03 -22.98
CA ALA A 206 -78.39 76.39 -21.94
C ALA A 206 -78.35 77.89 -21.60
N MET A 207 -77.16 78.48 -21.50
CA MET A 207 -76.99 79.92 -21.27
C MET A 207 -77.55 80.75 -22.43
N GLU A 208 -77.31 80.32 -23.68
CA GLU A 208 -77.88 80.97 -24.87
C GLU A 208 -79.41 80.91 -24.86
N LEU A 209 -80.00 79.77 -24.49
CA LEU A 209 -81.45 79.62 -24.35
C LEU A 209 -82.02 80.51 -23.24
N GLU A 210 -81.38 80.56 -22.05
CA GLU A 210 -81.79 81.48 -20.97
C GLU A 210 -81.74 82.95 -21.43
N GLU A 211 -80.74 83.33 -22.22
CA GLU A 211 -80.63 84.68 -22.74
C GLU A 211 -81.74 84.99 -23.76
N GLN A 212 -82.05 84.06 -24.65
CA GLN A 212 -83.18 84.16 -25.58
C GLN A 212 -84.52 84.30 -24.82
N GLU A 213 -84.73 83.51 -23.77
CA GLU A 213 -85.92 83.62 -22.92
C GLU A 213 -86.03 84.99 -22.26
N ARG A 214 -84.93 85.50 -21.69
CA ARG A 214 -84.89 86.86 -21.09
C ARG A 214 -85.22 87.95 -22.11
N GLN A 215 -84.68 87.84 -23.33
CA GLN A 215 -84.95 88.78 -24.41
C GLN A 215 -86.43 88.76 -24.81
N LEU A 216 -87.01 87.58 -25.04
CA LEU A 216 -88.43 87.41 -25.35
C LEU A 216 -89.32 87.95 -24.23
N CYS A 217 -89.04 87.64 -22.96
CA CYS A 217 -89.78 88.19 -21.83
C CYS A 217 -89.74 89.72 -21.78
N ALA A 218 -88.58 90.33 -22.04
CA ALA A 218 -88.44 91.79 -22.09
C ALA A 218 -89.21 92.40 -23.27
N GLU A 219 -89.25 91.74 -24.42
CA GLU A 219 -90.11 92.14 -25.55
C GLU A 219 -91.59 92.06 -25.21
N PHE A 220 -92.05 90.96 -24.61
CA PHE A 220 -93.44 90.83 -24.15
C PHE A 220 -93.80 91.89 -23.11
N GLN A 221 -92.92 92.17 -22.14
CA GLN A 221 -93.15 93.22 -21.15
C GLN A 221 -93.22 94.62 -21.78
N ARG A 222 -92.35 94.94 -22.74
CA ARG A 222 -92.42 96.20 -23.50
C ARG A 222 -93.71 96.30 -24.31
N GLY A 223 -94.12 95.22 -24.97
CA GLY A 223 -95.38 95.12 -25.70
C GLY A 223 -96.59 95.34 -24.81
N LEU A 224 -96.67 94.62 -23.68
CA LEU A 224 -97.72 94.79 -22.66
C LEU A 224 -97.72 96.20 -22.06
N GLY A 225 -96.55 96.78 -21.79
CA GLY A 225 -96.44 98.15 -21.28
C GLY A 225 -96.97 99.18 -22.26
N SER A 226 -96.67 99.02 -23.55
CA SER A 226 -97.19 99.87 -24.63
C SER A 226 -98.71 99.73 -24.78
N PHE A 227 -99.22 98.49 -24.73
CA PHE A 227 -100.65 98.21 -24.77
C PHE A 227 -101.41 98.79 -23.57
N ASN A 228 -100.87 98.65 -22.35
CA ASN A 228 -101.44 99.23 -21.14
C ASN A 228 -101.45 100.77 -21.18
N GLN A 229 -100.41 101.40 -21.75
CA GLN A 229 -100.41 102.86 -21.97
C GLN A 229 -101.51 103.29 -22.95
N GLN A 230 -101.74 102.51 -24.02
CA GLN A 230 -102.82 102.75 -24.97
C GLN A 230 -104.18 102.67 -24.27
N LEU A 231 -104.43 101.59 -23.52
CA LEU A 231 -105.65 101.39 -22.73
C LEU A 231 -105.89 102.50 -21.70
N ALA A 232 -104.83 102.96 -21.01
CA ALA A 232 -104.94 104.04 -20.04
C ALA A 232 -105.29 105.40 -20.68
N LYS A 233 -104.83 105.65 -21.92
CA LYS A 233 -105.25 106.84 -22.69
C LYS A 233 -106.72 106.74 -23.10
N GLU A 234 -107.16 105.55 -23.53
CA GLU A 234 -108.56 105.29 -23.89
C GLU A 234 -109.50 105.45 -22.69
N GLN A 235 -109.12 104.94 -21.51
CA GLN A 235 -109.91 105.09 -20.27
C GLN A 235 -109.98 106.52 -19.72
N LYS A 236 -108.98 107.37 -20.01
CA LYS A 236 -109.00 108.80 -19.63
C LYS A 236 -109.76 109.69 -20.62
N ALA A 237 -110.03 109.17 -21.83
CA ALA A 237 -110.81 109.86 -22.87
C ALA A 237 -112.32 109.58 -22.75
N GLN A 238 -112.73 108.94 -21.65
CA GLN A 238 -114.09 108.53 -21.29
C GLN A 238 -114.56 109.30 -20.05
#